data_AF-A0A2E7RQJ0-F1
#
_entry.id   AF-A0A2E7RQJ0-F1
#
_cell.length_a   1.000
_cell.length_b   1.000
_cell.length_c   1.000
_cell.angle_alpha   90.00
_cell.angle_beta   90.00
_cell.angle_gamma   90.00
#
_symmetry.space_group_name_H-M   'P 1'
#
loop_
_entity.id
_entity.type
_entity.pdbx_description
1 polymer ?
#
loop_
_entity_poly.entity_id
_entity_poly.type
_entity_poly.pdbx_seq_one_letter_code
_entity_poly.pdbx_strand_id
1 'polypeptide(L)' 'KKICGWNRGGVGEVLKLFYEEGQVEFNDFEQLKEKTESIIASSNKPEEVFLTSELMHQKTVDFYLEALGKS' A
#
# COMPACT_ATOMS: atom_id res chain seq x y z
N LYS A 1 -1.94 -1.58 -13.31
CA LYS A 1 -0.79 -2.53 -13.32
C LYS A 1 -0.72 -3.19 -11.95
N LYS A 2 -0.43 -4.49 -11.86
CA LYS A 2 -0.27 -5.15 -10.55
C LYS A 2 1.03 -4.68 -9.91
N ILE A 3 1.03 -4.50 -8.60
CA ILE A 3 2.16 -3.95 -7.85
C ILE A 3 2.42 -4.81 -6.61
N CYS A 4 3.69 -4.94 -6.24
CA CYS A 4 4.15 -5.67 -5.08
C CYS A 4 5.19 -4.81 -4.36
N GLY A 5 5.20 -4.82 -3.03
CA GLY A 5 6.18 -4.05 -2.28
C GLY A 5 6.14 -4.32 -0.79
N TRP A 6 7.14 -3.79 -0.08
CA TRP A 6 7.23 -3.97 1.35
C TRP A 6 6.10 -3.26 2.08
N ASN A 7 5.58 -3.91 3.11
CA ASN A 7 4.63 -3.37 4.07
C ASN A 7 5.35 -2.41 5.03
N ARG A 8 5.94 -1.34 4.49
CA ARG A 8 6.68 -0.33 5.25
C ARG A 8 6.62 1.04 4.58
N GLY A 9 6.43 2.08 5.39
CA GLY A 9 6.35 3.47 4.95
C GLY A 9 5.25 3.70 3.92
N GLY A 10 5.43 4.71 3.06
CA GLY A 10 4.41 5.09 2.08
C GLY A 10 4.02 3.98 1.10
N VAL A 11 4.91 3.02 0.80
CA VAL A 11 4.57 1.87 -0.06
C VAL A 11 3.56 0.95 0.62
N GLY A 12 3.77 0.64 1.91
CA GLY A 12 2.83 -0.19 2.69
C GLY A 12 1.47 0.48 2.82
N GLU A 13 1.44 1.79 3.08
CA GLU A 13 0.20 2.57 3.18
C GLU A 13 -0.59 2.57 1.86
N VAL A 14 0.09 2.79 0.73
CA VAL A 14 -0.51 2.76 -0.61
C VAL A 14 -1.05 1.35 -0.92
N LEU A 15 -0.28 0.30 -0.66
CA LEU A 15 -0.72 -1.08 -0.88
C LEU A 15 -1.93 -1.42 0.00
N LYS A 16 -1.95 -1.00 1.28
CA LYS A 16 -3.10 -1.20 2.17
C LYS A 16 -4.38 -0.55 1.65
N LEU A 17 -4.27 0.60 0.97
CA LEU A 17 -5.42 1.33 0.47
C LEU A 17 -5.94 0.81 -0.88
N PHE A 18 -5.07 0.33 -1.75
CA PHE A 18 -5.43 0.08 -3.15
C PHE A 18 -5.22 -1.35 -3.61
N TYR A 19 -4.37 -2.12 -2.91
CA TYR A 19 -3.96 -3.45 -3.36
C TYR A 19 -3.30 -4.27 -2.24
N GLU A 20 -4.09 -4.63 -1.23
CA GLU A 20 -3.58 -5.28 -0.01
C GLU A 20 -2.85 -6.60 -0.29
N GLU A 21 -3.28 -7.32 -1.34
CA GLU A 21 -2.61 -8.56 -1.79
C GLU A 21 -1.16 -8.35 -2.27
N GLY A 22 -0.76 -7.12 -2.60
CA GLY A 22 0.61 -6.78 -3.02
C GLY A 22 1.59 -6.57 -1.87
N GLN A 23 1.15 -6.69 -0.61
CA GLN A 23 2.01 -6.49 0.55
C GLN A 23 2.95 -7.68 0.79
N VAL A 24 4.19 -7.34 1.13
CA VAL A 24 5.26 -8.27 1.49
C VAL A 24 5.93 -7.79 2.76
N GLU A 25 6.30 -8.70 3.64
CA GLU A 25 7.05 -8.41 4.85
C GLU A 25 8.37 -7.70 4.54
N PHE A 26 8.72 -6.75 5.40
CA PHE A 26 9.92 -5.95 5.18
C PHE A 26 11.16 -6.84 5.26
N ASN A 27 12.01 -6.74 4.23
CA ASN A 27 13.27 -7.50 4.11
C ASN A 27 13.09 -9.02 3.89
N ASP A 28 11.87 -9.49 3.60
CA ASP A 28 11.62 -10.88 3.20
C ASP A 28 11.62 -11.03 1.67
N PHE A 29 12.77 -11.44 1.13
CA PHE A 29 12.98 -11.56 -0.31
C PHE A 29 12.34 -12.82 -0.91
N GLU A 30 12.23 -13.91 -0.14
CA GLU A 30 11.58 -15.13 -0.61
C GLU A 30 10.07 -14.89 -0.75
N GLN A 31 9.47 -14.26 0.27
CA GLN A 31 8.07 -13.87 0.19
C GLN A 31 7.82 -12.88 -0.96
N LEU A 32 8.75 -11.95 -1.23
CA LEU A 32 8.63 -11.04 -2.37
C LEU A 32 8.54 -11.79 -3.70
N LYS A 33 9.38 -12.80 -3.89
CA LYS A 33 9.39 -13.65 -5.08
C LYS A 33 8.08 -14.42 -5.21
N GLU A 34 7.70 -15.17 -4.16
CA GLU A 34 6.48 -15.97 -4.15
C GLU A 34 5.24 -15.11 -4.39
N LYS A 35 5.18 -13.93 -3.76
CA LYS A 35 4.08 -13.00 -3.95
C LYS A 35 4.03 -12.47 -5.38
N THR A 36 5.18 -12.12 -5.95
CA THR A 36 5.26 -11.64 -7.33
C THR A 36 4.74 -12.69 -8.32
N GLU A 37 5.14 -13.96 -8.15
CA GLU A 37 4.63 -15.06 -8.97
C GLU A 37 3.12 -15.25 -8.80
N SER A 38 2.62 -15.21 -7.55
CA SER A 38 1.21 -15.32 -7.23
C SER A 38 0.36 -14.20 -7.86
N ILE A 39 0.77 -12.94 -7.73
CA ILE A 39 0.00 -11.82 -8.29
C ILE A 39 0.04 -11.82 -9.81
N ILE A 40 1.13 -12.27 -10.45
CA ILE A 40 1.19 -12.40 -11.91
C ILE A 40 0.11 -13.39 -12.40
N ALA A 41 -0.02 -14.53 -11.72
CA ALA A 41 -1.01 -15.57 -12.02
C ALA A 41 -2.45 -15.18 -11.65
N SER A 42 -2.63 -14.28 -10.68
CA SER A 42 -3.95 -13.79 -10.24
C SER A 42 -4.70 -13.02 -11.34
N SER A 43 -6.02 -12.92 -11.27
CA SER A 43 -6.80 -11.99 -12.11
C SER A 43 -7.15 -10.68 -11.39
N ASN A 44 -6.88 -10.60 -10.08
CA ASN A 44 -7.10 -9.42 -9.26
C ASN A 44 -6.25 -8.24 -9.75
N LYS A 45 -6.79 -7.04 -9.54
CA LYS A 45 -6.17 -5.78 -9.92
C LYS A 45 -6.36 -4.77 -8.79
N PRO A 46 -5.46 -3.79 -8.67
CA PRO A 46 -5.66 -2.69 -7.74
C PRO A 46 -7.00 -2.01 -7.95
N GLU A 47 -7.63 -1.60 -6.86
CA GLU A 47 -8.84 -0.79 -6.91
C GLU A 47 -8.51 0.57 -7.53
N GLU A 48 -9.35 1.02 -8.45
CA GLU A 48 -9.27 2.38 -8.97
C GLU A 48 -9.84 3.34 -7.92
N VAL A 49 -8.95 3.88 -7.09
CA VAL A 49 -9.31 4.94 -6.16
C VAL A 49 -8.90 6.29 -6.74
N PHE A 50 -9.87 7.19 -6.83
CA PHE A 50 -9.61 8.58 -7.18
C PHE A 50 -8.99 9.30 -5.98
N LEU A 51 -7.69 9.56 -6.07
CA LEU A 51 -6.98 10.44 -5.15
C LEU A 51 -7.35 11.90 -5.43
N THR A 52 -8.45 12.36 -4.86
CA THR A 52 -8.84 13.77 -4.94
C THR A 52 -7.88 14.62 -4.11
N SER A 53 -7.73 15.90 -4.49
CA SER A 53 -6.92 16.86 -3.71
C SER A 53 -7.39 16.92 -2.25
N GLU A 54 -8.70 16.86 -2.01
CA GLU A 54 -9.30 16.82 -0.68
C GLU A 54 -8.89 15.57 0.11
N LEU A 55 -8.99 14.38 -0.48
CA LEU A 55 -8.58 13.13 0.17
C LEU A 55 -7.09 13.14 0.53
N MET A 56 -6.25 13.66 -0.37
CA MET A 56 -4.80 13.77 -0.14
C MET A 56 -4.47 14.77 0.96
N HIS A 57 -5.17 15.91 1.01
CA HIS A 57 -5.01 16.89 2.09
C HIS A 57 -5.43 16.30 3.43
N GLN A 58 -6.59 15.63 3.49
CA GLN A 58 -7.07 15.01 4.73
C GLN A 58 -6.07 13.98 5.26
N LYS A 59 -5.60 13.05 4.40
CA LYS A 59 -4.60 12.05 4.80
C LYS A 59 -3.30 12.66 5.31
N THR A 60 -2.86 13.77 4.72
CA THR A 60 -1.65 14.47 5.14
C THR A 60 -1.84 15.14 6.51
N VAL A 61 -2.99 15.77 6.73
CA VAL A 61 -3.33 16.36 8.03
C VAL A 61 -3.44 15.29 9.11
N ASP A 62 -4.14 14.18 8.83
CA ASP A 62 -4.28 13.05 9.75
C ASP A 62 -2.92 12.51 10.18
N PHE A 63 -2.01 12.32 9.21
CA PHE A 63 -0.63 11.89 9.47
C PHE A 63 0.12 12.86 10.41
N TYR A 64 -0.02 14.18 10.21
CA TYR A 64 0.61 15.15 11.10
C TYR A 64 0.00 15.17 12.51
N LEU A 65 -1.30 14.97 12.63
CA LEU A 65 -1.97 14.88 13.92
C LEU A 65 -1.55 13.64 14.70
N GLU A 66 -1.44 12.49 14.02
CA GLU A 66 -0.93 11.24 14.59
C GLU A 66 0.53 11.41 15.06
N ALA A 67 1.39 12.01 14.23
CA ALA A 67 2.79 12.29 14.60
C ALA A 67 2.93 13.23 15.82
N LEU A 68 1.92 14.06 16.08
CA LEU A 68 1.85 14.94 17.25
C LEU A 68 1.19 14.29 18.48
N GLY A 69 0.76 13.02 18.39
CA GLY A 69 0.06 12.32 19.46
C GLY A 69 -1.36 12.86 19.71
N LYS A 70 -1.98 13.45 18.69
CA LYS A 70 -3.33 14.03 18.74
C LYS A 70 -4.25 13.17 17.87
N SER A 71 -4.58 11.97 18.35
CA SER A 71 -5.55 11.05 17.70
C SER A 71 -6.83 10.94 18.52
#